data_AF-A0A2G5IIP7-F1
#
_entry.id   AF-A0A2G5IIP7-F1
#
_cell.length_a   1.000
_cell.length_b   1.000
_cell.length_c   1.000
_cell.angle_alpha   90.00
_cell.angle_beta   90.00
_cell.angle_gamma   90.00
#
_symmetry.space_group_name_H-M   'P 1'
#
loop_
_entity.id
_entity.type
_entity.pdbx_description
1 polymer ?
#
loop_
_entity_poly.entity_id
_entity_poly.type
_entity_poly.pdbx_seq_one_letter_code
_entity_poly.pdbx_strand_id
1 'polypeptide(L)' 'MVCCYTETEWRRVGELIGRADLRGKKRPDPVDGLVALTALQIGAAMVATPDPGDIQAYLDQLAGAEPVITVRV' A
#
# COMPACT_ATOMS: atom_id res chain seq x y z
N MET A 1 -17.07 -3.20 -3.50
CA MET A 1 -16.99 -1.74 -3.26
C MET A 1 -16.24 -1.56 -1.95
N VAL A 2 -15.02 -1.03 -1.98
CA VAL A 2 -14.41 -0.49 -0.76
C VAL A 2 -15.00 0.91 -0.63
N CYS A 3 -15.98 1.06 0.26
CA CYS A 3 -16.29 2.39 0.78
C CYS A 3 -15.88 2.40 2.22
N CYS A 4 -15.45 3.59 2.62
CA CYS A 4 -15.46 4.01 4.00
C CYS A 4 -14.44 3.23 4.84
N TYR A 5 -13.18 3.64 4.75
CA TYR A 5 -12.14 3.19 5.66
C TYR A 5 -12.53 3.55 7.10
N THR A 6 -12.67 2.53 7.92
CA THR A 6 -12.94 2.66 9.35
C THR A 6 -11.66 2.98 10.11
N GLU A 7 -11.77 3.27 11.39
CA GLU A 7 -10.61 3.44 12.27
C GLU A 7 -9.66 2.23 12.23
N THR A 8 -10.18 1.01 12.00
CA THR A 8 -9.36 -0.19 11.89
C THR A 8 -8.46 -0.17 10.66
N GLU A 9 -8.96 0.22 9.48
CA GLU A 9 -8.10 0.37 8.30
C GLU A 9 -7.07 1.46 8.51
N TRP A 10 -7.46 2.61 9.09
CA TRP A 10 -6.52 3.70 9.37
C TRP A 10 -5.43 3.32 10.36
N ARG A 11 -5.76 2.54 11.40
CA ARG A 11 -4.76 2.01 12.34
C ARG A 11 -3.78 1.07 11.64
N ARG A 12 -4.29 0.21 10.76
CA ARG A 12 -3.45 -0.70 9.95
C ARG A 12 -2.53 0.06 9.01
N VAL A 13 -3.02 1.12 8.36
CA VAL A 13 -2.17 2.04 7.56
C VAL A 13 -1.11 2.71 8.44
N GLY A 14 -1.47 3.15 9.65
CA GLY A 14 -0.50 3.70 10.62
C GLY A 14 0.63 2.72 10.97
N GLU A 15 0.31 1.45 11.17
CA GLU A 15 1.33 0.41 11.40
C GLU A 15 2.16 0.10 10.14
N LEU A 16 1.56 0.20 8.94
CA LEU A 16 2.28 0.01 7.68
C LEU A 16 3.32 1.10 7.46
N ILE A 17 2.95 2.36 7.73
CA ILE A 17 3.85 3.52 7.70
C ILE A 17 5.10 3.29 8.56
N GLY A 18 4.96 2.69 9.74
CA GLY A 18 6.08 2.40 10.63
C GLY A 18 6.99 1.26 10.18
N ARG A 19 6.56 0.46 9.19
CA ARG A 19 7.27 -0.75 8.72
C ARG A 19 7.80 -0.64 7.30
N ALA A 20 7.21 0.22 6.47
CA ALA A 20 7.57 0.36 5.07
C ALA A 20 9.04 0.80 4.93
N ASP A 21 9.82 -0.01 4.20
CA ASP A 21 11.21 0.29 3.87
C ASP A 21 11.30 1.13 2.60
N LEU A 22 11.05 2.43 2.75
CA LEU A 22 11.10 3.38 1.64
C LEU A 22 12.55 3.73 1.28
N ARG A 23 12.87 3.69 0.00
CA ARG A 23 14.21 4.02 -0.48
C ARG A 23 14.54 5.50 -0.29
N GLY A 24 15.76 5.75 0.20
CA GLY A 24 16.32 7.10 0.31
C GLY A 24 15.79 7.88 1.52
N LYS A 25 15.68 9.20 1.38
CA LYS A 25 15.15 10.10 2.43
C LYS A 25 13.65 10.35 2.29
N LYS A 26 12.92 9.47 1.59
CA LYS A 26 11.47 9.61 1.40
C LYS A 26 10.77 9.47 2.74
N ARG A 27 9.76 10.30 2.97
CA ARG A 27 8.89 10.20 4.13
C ARG A 27 7.74 9.25 3.79
N PRO A 28 7.30 8.41 4.73
CA PRO A 28 6.08 7.62 4.53
C PRO A 28 4.86 8.48 4.25
N ASP A 29 4.13 8.14 3.20
CA ASP A 29 2.84 8.72 2.84
C ASP A 29 1.68 7.78 3.25
N PRO A 30 0.73 8.23 4.09
CA PRO A 30 -0.46 7.46 4.41
C PRO A 30 -1.32 7.08 3.21
N VAL A 31 -1.32 7.89 2.14
CA VAL A 31 -2.07 7.62 0.92
C VAL A 31 -1.50 6.40 0.21
N ASP A 32 -0.17 6.28 0.11
CA ASP A 32 0.48 5.11 -0.50
C ASP A 32 0.17 3.82 0.29
N GLY A 33 0.23 3.90 1.63
CA GLY A 33 -0.15 2.79 2.49
C GLY A 33 -1.62 2.39 2.34
N LEU A 34 -2.51 3.37 2.18
CA LEU A 34 -3.93 3.15 1.94
C LEU A 34 -4.18 2.51 0.56
N VAL A 35 -3.48 2.97 -0.48
CA VAL A 35 -3.54 2.39 -1.83
C VAL A 35 -3.11 0.91 -1.78
N ALA A 36 -2.00 0.60 -1.11
CA ALA A 36 -1.54 -0.78 -0.96
C ALA A 36 -2.57 -1.66 -0.21
N LEU A 37 -3.10 -1.18 0.91
CA LEU A 37 -4.15 -1.91 1.66
C LEU A 37 -5.40 -2.13 0.82
N THR A 38 -5.82 -1.12 0.05
CA THR A 38 -7.01 -1.20 -0.79
C THR A 38 -6.83 -2.19 -1.93
N ALA A 39 -5.66 -2.16 -2.59
CA ALA A 39 -5.32 -3.10 -3.65
C ALA A 39 -5.41 -4.55 -3.15
N LEU A 40 -4.89 -4.80 -1.94
CA LEU A 40 -5.01 -6.08 -1.25
C LEU A 40 -6.48 -6.48 -1.02
N GLN A 41 -7.27 -5.57 -0.43
CA GLN A 41 -8.65 -5.83 -0.02
C GLN A 41 -9.59 -6.11 -1.19
N ILE A 42 -9.36 -5.49 -2.35
CA ILE A 42 -10.17 -5.72 -3.55
C ILE A 42 -9.64 -6.86 -4.42
N GLY A 43 -8.52 -7.48 -4.06
CA GLY A 43 -7.86 -8.47 -4.91
C GLY A 43 -7.41 -7.87 -6.25
N ALA A 44 -6.86 -6.65 -6.22
CA ALA A 44 -6.38 -6.00 -7.43
C ALA A 44 -5.23 -6.79 -8.06
N ALA A 45 -5.27 -6.95 -9.38
CA ALA A 45 -4.13 -7.53 -10.11
C ALA A 45 -2.93 -6.57 -10.18
N MET A 46 -3.18 -5.25 -10.17
CA MET A 46 -2.13 -4.25 -10.33
C MET A 46 -2.44 -2.90 -9.68
N VAL A 47 -1.38 -2.12 -9.42
CA VAL A 47 -1.43 -0.69 -9.10
C VAL A 47 -0.55 0.06 -10.10
N ALA A 48 -1.15 1.00 -10.83
CA ALA A 48 -0.46 1.90 -11.76
C ALA A 48 -0.08 3.20 -11.05
N THR A 49 1.20 3.56 -11.05
CA THR A 49 1.72 4.75 -10.33
C THR A 49 3.02 5.24 -10.96
N PRO A 50 3.33 6.55 -10.95
CA PRO A 50 4.63 7.05 -11.39
C PRO A 50 5.79 6.52 -10.52
N ASP A 51 5.53 6.11 -9.27
CA ASP A 51 6.54 5.60 -8.33
C ASP A 51 6.19 4.20 -7.78
N PRO A 52 6.34 3.13 -8.59
CA PRO A 52 6.00 1.76 -8.19
C PRO A 52 6.69 1.28 -6.92
N GLY A 53 7.94 1.70 -6.72
CA GLY A 53 8.73 1.29 -5.56
C GLY A 53 8.15 1.77 -4.22
N ASP A 54 7.44 2.89 -4.21
CA ASP A 54 6.84 3.43 -2.98
C ASP A 54 5.65 2.54 -2.57
N ILE A 55 4.76 2.22 -3.52
CA ILE A 55 3.64 1.29 -3.27
C ILE A 55 4.15 -0.12 -2.93
N GLN A 56 5.19 -0.60 -3.63
CA GLN A 56 5.76 -1.92 -3.38
C GLN A 56 6.28 -2.05 -1.95
N ALA A 57 6.93 -1.00 -1.40
CA ALA A 57 7.43 -1.02 -0.03
C ALA A 57 6.33 -1.26 1.02
N TYR A 58 5.09 -0.83 0.75
CA TYR A 58 3.93 -1.11 1.61
C TYR A 58 3.34 -2.50 1.36
N LEU A 59 3.25 -2.92 0.09
CA LEU A 59 2.77 -4.26 -0.27
C LEU A 59 3.65 -5.37 0.33
N ASP A 60 4.96 -5.16 0.39
CA ASP A 60 5.92 -6.09 0.98
C ASP A 60 5.68 -6.33 2.49
N GLN A 61 4.98 -5.42 3.17
CA GLN A 61 4.61 -5.56 4.59
C GLN A 61 3.25 -6.25 4.80
N LEU A 62 2.48 -6.46 3.73
CA LEU A 62 1.14 -7.05 3.77
C LEU A 62 1.21 -8.54 3.42
N ALA A 63 1.15 -9.40 4.46
CA ALA A 63 1.16 -10.84 4.27
C ALA A 63 -0.15 -11.38 3.69
N GLY A 64 -0.06 -12.40 2.83
CA GLY A 64 -1.14 -13.36 2.58
C GLY A 64 -2.11 -13.05 1.43
N ALA A 65 -1.79 -12.16 0.51
CA ALA A 65 -2.58 -11.99 -0.72
C ALA A 65 -1.84 -12.47 -1.97
N GLU A 66 -2.63 -12.69 -3.03
CA GLU A 66 -2.12 -12.81 -4.38
C GLU A 66 -1.19 -11.63 -4.72
N PRO A 67 -0.09 -11.88 -5.45
CA PRO A 67 0.87 -10.83 -5.75
C PRO A 67 0.22 -9.72 -6.58
N VAL A 68 0.24 -8.50 -6.04
CA VAL A 68 -0.19 -7.28 -6.74
C VAL A 68 1.00 -6.72 -7.52
N ILE A 69 0.85 -6.52 -8.82
CA ILE A 69 1.91 -5.98 -9.68
C ILE A 69 1.89 -4.45 -9.61
N THR A 70 3.02 -3.81 -9.32
CA THR A 70 3.15 -2.35 -9.43
C THR A 70 3.72 -1.97 -10.81
N VAL A 71 3.06 -1.04 -11.51
CA VAL A 71 3.39 -0.66 -12.89
C VAL A 71 3.64 0.84 -12.96
N ARG A 72 4.75 1.23 -13.61
CA ARG A 72 5.05 2.64 -13.87
C ARG A 72 4.16 3.15 -15.00
N VAL A 73 3.51 4.29 -14.78
CA VAL A 73 2.80 5.07 -15.80
C VAL A 73 3.48 6.39 -16.08
#